data_AF-A0A535NJS4-F1
#
_entry.id   AF-A0A535NJS4-F1
#
_cell.length_a   1.000
_cell.length_b   1.000
_cell.length_c   1.000
_cell.angle_alpha   90.00
_cell.angle_beta   90.00
_cell.angle_gamma   90.00
#
_symmetry.space_group_name_H-M   'P 1'
#
loop_
_entity.id
_entity.type
_entity.pdbx_description
1 polymer ?
#
loop_
_entity_poly.entity_id
_entity_poly.type
_entity_poly.pdbx_seq_one_letter_code
_entity_poly.pdbx_strand_id
1 'polypeptide(L)'
;METRSSVPPADLLPVQREATPMFRFLKLTVVPLLHVLFRIKVEGREHIPADRNYVLIANHLNWLDSFAILATFPAEPRVHFLGDTTILVTRKVQWALVKSVA
;
A
#
# COMPACT_ATOMS: atom_id res chain seq x y z
N MET A 1 -13.53 -27.77 17.88
CA MET A 1 -13.42 -27.81 16.41
C MET A 1 -12.78 -26.51 15.98
N GLU A 2 -11.46 -26.49 15.91
CA GLU A 2 -10.66 -25.30 15.56
C GLU A 2 -10.86 -25.01 14.07
N THR A 3 -11.57 -23.93 13.76
CA THR A 3 -11.60 -23.35 12.42
C THR A 3 -10.19 -22.86 12.11
N ARG A 4 -9.41 -23.67 11.39
CA ARG A 4 -8.14 -23.23 10.78
C ARG A 4 -8.42 -21.94 10.01
N SER A 5 -7.88 -20.81 10.48
CA SER A 5 -8.04 -19.54 9.78
C SER A 5 -7.39 -19.67 8.40
N SER A 6 -8.18 -19.50 7.33
CA SER A 6 -7.69 -19.46 5.94
C SER A 6 -6.83 -18.23 5.64
N VAL A 7 -6.56 -17.40 6.65
CA VAL A 7 -5.77 -16.18 6.57
C VAL A 7 -4.28 -16.58 6.71
N PRO A 8 -3.43 -16.29 5.72
CA PRO A 8 -1.99 -16.52 5.82
C PRO A 8 -1.42 -15.79 7.06
N PRO A 9 -0.45 -16.37 7.79
CA PRO A 9 0.26 -15.67 8.85
C PRO A 9 0.74 -14.29 8.40
N ALA A 10 0.56 -13.28 9.24
CA ALA A 10 0.95 -11.90 8.94
C ALA A 10 2.44 -11.79 8.55
N ASP A 11 3.27 -12.67 9.11
CA ASP A 11 4.70 -12.80 8.88
C ASP A 11 5.07 -13.25 7.45
N LEU A 12 4.10 -13.77 6.68
CA LEU A 12 4.29 -14.14 5.27
C LEU A 12 4.11 -12.95 4.31
N LEU A 13 3.58 -11.82 4.79
CA LEU A 13 3.53 -10.60 4.00
C LEU A 13 4.87 -9.87 4.20
N PRO A 14 5.65 -9.60 3.15
CA PRO A 14 6.92 -8.91 3.29
C PRO A 14 6.67 -7.44 3.64
N VAL A 15 6.70 -7.19 4.95
CA VAL A 15 6.72 -5.86 5.55
C VAL A 15 8.17 -5.43 5.64
N GLN A 16 8.65 -4.77 4.61
CA GLN A 16 10.01 -4.22 4.54
C GLN A 16 9.97 -2.71 4.30
N ARG A 17 11.00 -2.00 4.76
CA ARG A 17 11.08 -0.53 4.63
C ARG A 17 11.42 -0.12 3.21
N GLU A 18 12.24 -0.93 2.53
CA GLU A 18 12.83 -0.67 1.23
C GLU A 18 11.84 -1.00 0.09
N ALA A 19 11.79 -0.11 -0.88
CA ALA A 19 11.00 -0.26 -2.09
C ALA A 19 11.67 -1.24 -3.05
N THR A 20 10.96 -2.32 -3.37
CA THR A 20 11.38 -3.26 -4.43
C THR A 20 11.45 -2.54 -5.79
N PRO A 21 12.27 -3.01 -6.74
CA PRO A 21 12.31 -2.44 -8.09
C PRO A 21 10.94 -2.42 -8.77
N MET A 22 10.13 -3.46 -8.58
CA MET A 22 8.76 -3.53 -9.09
C MET A 22 7.87 -2.46 -8.46
N PHE A 23 7.95 -2.26 -7.14
CA PHE A 23 7.19 -1.20 -6.46
C PHE A 23 7.56 0.19 -6.99
N ARG A 24 8.86 0.46 -7.19
CA ARG A 24 9.33 1.72 -7.78
C ARG A 24 8.79 1.91 -9.19
N PHE A 25 8.84 0.88 -10.04
CA PHE A 25 8.29 0.91 -11.38
C PHE A 25 6.77 1.19 -11.38
N LEU A 26 6.00 0.50 -10.53
CA LEU A 26 4.57 0.75 -10.41
C LEU A 26 4.28 2.15 -9.90
N LYS A 27 5.02 2.66 -8.93
CA LYS A 27 4.86 4.04 -8.45
C LYS A 27 5.17 5.06 -9.56
N LEU A 28 6.23 4.84 -10.33
CA LEU A 28 6.61 5.70 -11.47
C LEU A 28 5.57 5.71 -12.60
N THR A 29 4.73 4.69 -12.70
CA THR A 29 3.67 4.61 -13.73
C THR A 29 2.31 5.06 -13.21
N VAL A 30 1.92 4.61 -12.03
CA VAL A 30 0.61 4.89 -11.42
C VAL A 30 0.49 6.33 -10.94
N VAL A 31 1.55 6.90 -10.33
CA VAL A 31 1.47 8.26 -9.78
C VAL A 31 1.25 9.33 -10.85
N PRO A 32 1.97 9.32 -11.99
CA PRO A 32 1.67 10.24 -13.10
C PRO A 32 0.26 10.06 -13.64
N LEU A 33 -0.20 8.81 -13.82
CA LEU A 33 -1.56 8.53 -14.29
C LEU A 33 -2.62 9.14 -13.36
N LEU A 34 -2.44 9.04 -12.04
CA LEU A 34 -3.34 9.65 -11.07
C LEU A 34 -3.36 11.18 -11.18
N HIS A 35 -2.23 11.83 -11.41
CA HIS A 35 -2.18 13.29 -11.58
C HIS A 35 -2.75 13.77 -12.93
N VAL A 36 -2.76 12.91 -13.94
CA VAL A 36 -3.45 13.19 -15.21
C VAL A 36 -4.97 13.06 -15.04
N LEU A 37 -5.43 12.04 -14.32
CA LEU A 37 -6.86 11.76 -14.14
C LEU A 37 -7.51 12.65 -13.06
N PHE A 38 -6.75 13.07 -12.05
CA PHE A 38 -7.26 13.75 -10.87
C PHE A 38 -6.41 14.97 -10.50
N ARG A 39 -7.08 16.02 -10.01
CA ARG A 39 -6.43 17.16 -9.37
C ARG A 39 -6.19 16.87 -7.89
N ILE A 40 -5.06 16.24 -7.58
CA ILE A 40 -4.67 15.92 -6.20
C ILE A 40 -4.11 17.18 -5.52
N LYS A 41 -4.71 17.59 -4.40
CA LYS A 41 -4.19 18.66 -3.53
C LYS A 41 -3.79 18.04 -2.20
N VAL A 42 -2.55 18.28 -1.77
CA VAL A 42 -2.02 17.82 -0.49
C VAL A 42 -1.68 19.05 0.36
N GLU A 43 -2.22 19.11 1.57
CA GLU A 43 -1.93 20.14 2.55
C GLU A 43 -1.34 19.49 3.80
N GLY A 44 -0.47 20.21 4.53
CA GLY A 44 0.08 19.71 5.79
C GLY A 44 1.15 18.62 5.65
N ARG A 45 1.81 18.49 4.50
CA ARG A 45 2.84 17.46 4.24
C ARG A 45 4.00 17.55 5.24
N GLU A 46 4.33 18.75 5.68
CA GLU A 46 5.35 19.08 6.67
C GLU A 46 5.09 18.46 8.05
N HIS A 47 3.86 18.06 8.36
CA HIS A 47 3.53 17.39 9.62
C HIS A 47 3.88 15.91 9.63
N ILE A 48 4.28 15.33 8.49
CA ILE A 48 4.65 13.92 8.39
C ILE A 48 6.02 13.72 9.07
N PRO A 49 6.09 12.92 10.16
CA PRO A 49 7.37 12.65 10.80
C PRO A 49 8.30 11.86 9.86
N ALA A 50 9.53 12.34 9.70
CA ALA A 50 10.54 11.68 8.86
C ALA A 50 11.52 10.82 9.67
N ASP A 51 11.59 11.06 10.98
CA ASP A 51 12.56 10.49 11.93
C ASP A 51 12.00 9.32 12.75
N ARG A 52 10.68 9.08 12.71
CA ARG A 52 10.00 8.07 13.51
C ARG A 52 8.88 7.37 12.75
N ASN A 53 8.55 6.16 13.18
CA ASN A 53 7.38 5.44 12.69
C ASN A 53 6.09 6.08 13.25
N TYR A 54 5.01 5.98 12.49
CA TYR A 54 3.69 6.46 12.88
C TYR A 54 2.60 5.61 12.24
N VAL A 55 1.38 5.71 12.78
CA VAL A 55 0.18 5.12 12.18
C VAL A 55 -0.59 6.23 11.49
N LEU A 56 -0.77 6.11 10.17
CA LEU A 56 -1.62 7.01 9.40
C LEU A 56 -3.07 6.56 9.56
N ILE A 57 -3.91 7.41 10.13
CA ILE A 57 -5.35 7.18 10.26
C ILE A 57 -6.05 8.08 9.24
N ALA A 58 -6.83 7.48 8.36
CA ALA A 58 -7.58 8.18 7.31
C ALA A 58 -9.02 7.66 7.25
N ASN A 59 -9.92 8.46 6.69
CA ASN A 59 -11.22 7.95 6.28
C ASN A 59 -11.06 6.96 5.12
N HIS A 60 -11.99 6.01 5.00
CA HIS A 60 -12.03 5.09 3.87
C HIS A 60 -13.36 5.25 3.13
N LEU A 61 -13.33 5.98 2.02
CA LEU A 61 -14.50 6.29 1.20
C LEU A 61 -14.61 5.34 0.00
N ASN A 62 -13.47 4.93 -0.57
CA ASN A 62 -13.46 4.05 -1.74
C ASN A 62 -12.08 3.38 -1.93
N TRP A 63 -12.03 2.41 -2.83
CA TRP A 63 -10.82 1.61 -3.09
C TRP A 63 -9.62 2.43 -3.61
N LEU A 64 -9.84 3.63 -4.18
CA LEU A 64 -8.78 4.50 -4.69
C LEU A 64 -7.97 5.17 -3.56
N ASP A 65 -8.47 5.18 -2.33
CA ASP A 65 -7.83 5.85 -1.20
C ASP A 65 -6.38 5.38 -0.99
N SER A 66 -6.12 4.08 -1.16
CA SER A 66 -4.76 3.51 -1.05
C SER A 66 -3.82 4.08 -2.11
N PHE A 67 -4.31 4.30 -3.32
CA PHE A 67 -3.53 4.88 -4.42
C PHE A 67 -3.27 6.37 -4.22
N ALA A 68 -4.26 7.13 -3.73
CA ALA A 68 -4.09 8.54 -3.39
C ALA A 68 -3.05 8.73 -2.27
N ILE A 69 -3.10 7.88 -1.23
CA ILE A 69 -2.09 7.85 -0.17
C ILE A 69 -0.71 7.51 -0.77
N LEU A 70 -0.59 6.45 -1.57
CA LEU A 70 0.68 6.07 -2.20
C LEU A 70 1.26 7.15 -3.12
N ALA A 71 0.42 7.94 -3.79
CA ALA A 71 0.84 9.08 -4.60
C ALA A 71 1.38 10.24 -3.75
N THR A 72 0.95 10.34 -2.51
CA THR A 72 1.37 11.40 -1.59
C THR A 72 2.72 11.08 -0.93
N PHE A 73 2.93 9.86 -0.44
CA PHE A 73 4.17 9.53 0.29
C PHE A 73 5.36 9.24 -0.64
N PRO A 74 6.63 9.34 -0.18
CA PRO A 74 7.77 8.85 -0.95
C PRO A 74 7.70 7.34 -1.21
N ALA A 75 8.63 6.80 -2.02
CA ALA A 75 8.72 5.35 -2.21
C ALA A 75 9.22 4.63 -0.95
N GLU A 76 10.04 5.31 -0.15
CA GLU A 76 10.67 4.81 1.07
C GLU A 76 10.60 5.86 2.18
N PRO A 77 10.35 5.47 3.45
CA PRO A 77 9.93 4.13 3.87
C PRO A 77 8.56 3.76 3.28
N ARG A 78 8.33 2.47 3.00
CA ARG A 78 7.08 1.99 2.41
C ARG A 78 5.88 2.25 3.34
N VAL A 79 4.76 2.65 2.74
CA VAL A 79 3.46 2.71 3.43
C VAL A 79 2.84 1.32 3.39
N HIS A 80 2.49 0.81 4.57
CA HIS A 80 1.81 -0.47 4.73
C HIS A 80 0.34 -0.22 5.11
N PHE A 81 -0.57 -0.90 4.41
CA PHE A 81 -2.00 -0.82 4.67
C PHE A 81 -2.43 -2.03 5.49
N LEU A 82 -3.27 -1.78 6.50
CA LEU A 82 -3.93 -2.84 7.26
C LEU A 82 -5.31 -3.07 6.65
N GLY A 83 -5.60 -4.32 6.28
CA GLY A 83 -6.86 -4.69 5.66
C GLY A 83 -7.04 -6.20 5.62
N ASP A 84 -8.26 -6.65 5.33
CA ASP A 84 -8.56 -8.07 5.18
C ASP A 84 -7.83 -8.65 3.96
N THR A 85 -6.94 -9.60 4.20
CA THR A 85 -6.10 -10.24 3.18
C THR A 85 -6.84 -11.35 2.44
N THR A 86 -8.04 -11.72 2.87
CA THR A 86 -8.85 -12.79 2.26
C THR A 86 -9.05 -12.53 0.77
N ILE A 87 -9.24 -11.26 0.36
CA ILE A 87 -9.46 -10.89 -1.05
C ILE A 87 -8.23 -11.16 -1.94
N LEU A 88 -7.02 -11.12 -1.37
CA LEU A 88 -5.77 -11.33 -2.10
C LEU A 88 -5.50 -12.81 -2.38
N VAL A 89 -6.03 -13.70 -1.53
CA VAL A 89 -5.81 -15.16 -1.62
C VAL A 89 -6.76 -15.81 -2.63
N THR A 90 -7.96 -15.26 -2.82
CA THR A 90 -8.98 -15.87 -3.70
C THR A 90 -8.64 -15.78 -5.19
N ARG A 91 -7.71 -14.90 -5.60
CA ARG A 91 -7.36 -14.65 -7.01
C ARG A 91 -5.86 -14.86 -7.27
N LYS A 92 -5.49 -16.00 -7.88
CA LYS A 92 -4.10 -16.43 -8.12
C LYS A 92 -3.19 -15.38 -8.79
N VAL A 93 -3.72 -14.60 -9.74
CA VAL A 93 -2.97 -13.53 -10.43
C VAL A 93 -2.66 -12.37 -9.48
N GLN A 94 -3.63 -11.95 -8.67
CA GLN A 94 -3.44 -10.88 -7.69
C GLN A 94 -2.43 -11.30 -6.63
N TRP A 95 -2.46 -12.55 -6.19
CA TRP A 95 -1.46 -13.10 -5.28
C TRP A 95 -0.04 -13.08 -5.87
N ALA A 96 0.11 -13.45 -7.14
CA ALA A 96 1.41 -13.38 -7.82
C ALA A 96 1.94 -11.95 -7.96
N LEU A 97 1.05 -10.98 -8.26
CA LEU A 97 1.39 -9.57 -8.28
C LEU A 97 1.81 -9.07 -6.90
N VAL A 98 1.05 -9.40 -5.85
CA VAL A 98 1.40 -9.04 -4.46
C VAL A 98 2.82 -9.52 -4.18
N LYS A 99 3.14 -10.79 -4.39
CA LYS A 99 4.50 -11.31 -4.15
C LYS A 99 5.62 -10.63 -4.95
N SER A 100 5.34 -9.94 -6.06
CA SER A 100 6.37 -9.26 -6.85
C SER A 100 6.66 -7.83 -6.38
N VAL A 101 5.68 -7.17 -5.75
CA VAL A 101 5.87 -5.87 -5.09
C VAL A 101 6.22 -5.97 -3.62
N ALA A 102 5.75 -7.03 -2.98
CA ALA A 102 5.92 -7.29 -1.57
C ALA A 102 7.40 -7.56 -1.31
#